data_AF-A0A0S4XB47-F1
#
_entry.id   AF-A0A0S4XB47-F1
#
_cell.length_a   1.000
_cell.length_b   1.000
_cell.length_c   1.000
_cell.angle_alpha   90.00
_cell.angle_beta   90.00
_cell.angle_gamma   90.00
#
_symmetry.space_group_name_H-M   'P 1'
#
loop_
_entity.id
_entity.type
_entity.pdbx_description
1 polymer ?
#
loop_
_entity_poly.entity_id
_entity_poly.type
_entity_poly.pdbx_seq_one_letter_code
_entity_poly.pdbx_strand_id
1 'polypeptide(L)'
;MLQLHDLAKADAGYQRTAPQQTFAFAPGATWVVFSDQALHAAMHGRAMMEQTFYLDPAAIADRTHSPEAVLSRMLGKPMLPGQR
;
A
#
# COMPACT_ATOMS: atom_id res chain seq x y z
N MET A 1 2.25 -2.13 -9.85
CA MET A 1 2.31 -1.20 -8.70
C MET A 1 2.57 0.25 -9.12
N LEU A 2 3.69 0.59 -9.78
CA LEU A 2 4.00 1.98 -10.16
C LEU A 2 2.86 2.70 -10.91
N GLN A 3 2.24 2.06 -11.89
CA GLN A 3 1.09 2.65 -12.59
C GLN A 3 -0.08 2.98 -11.67
N LEU A 4 -0.41 2.11 -10.70
CA LEU A 4 -1.48 2.40 -9.74
C LEU A 4 -1.13 3.61 -8.89
N HIS A 5 0.11 3.70 -8.41
CA HIS A 5 0.60 4.84 -7.64
C HIS A 5 0.52 6.15 -8.43
N ASP A 6 1.07 6.17 -9.64
CA ASP A 6 1.21 7.39 -10.44
C ASP A 6 -0.15 7.86 -10.97
N LEU A 7 -0.95 6.94 -11.51
CA LEU A 7 -2.25 7.27 -12.10
C LEU A 7 -3.27 7.66 -11.03
N ALA A 8 -3.29 7.00 -9.87
CA ALA A 8 -4.20 7.38 -8.79
C ALA A 8 -3.89 8.79 -8.25
N LYS A 9 -2.62 9.19 -8.19
CA LYS A 9 -2.21 10.54 -7.81
C LYS A 9 -2.56 11.59 -8.88
N ALA A 10 -2.45 11.22 -10.15
CA ALA A 10 -2.79 12.12 -11.26
C ALA A 10 -4.32 12.32 -11.42
N ASP A 11 -5.14 11.38 -10.96
CA ASP A 11 -6.59 11.47 -11.06
C ASP A 11 -7.19 12.38 -9.96
N ALA A 12 -7.34 13.66 -10.28
CA ALA A 12 -7.96 14.64 -9.38
C ALA A 12 -9.43 14.32 -9.04
N GLY A 13 -10.14 13.58 -9.89
CA GLY A 13 -11.49 13.08 -9.62
C GLY A 13 -11.47 12.12 -8.45
N TYR A 14 -10.67 11.06 -8.60
CA TYR A 14 -10.46 10.04 -7.58
C TYR A 14 -9.94 10.64 -6.26
N GLN A 15 -8.92 11.51 -6.31
CA GLN A 15 -8.35 12.13 -5.12
C GLN A 15 -9.40 12.90 -4.28
N ARG A 16 -10.41 13.51 -4.91
CA ARG A 16 -11.45 14.25 -4.21
C ARG A 16 -12.59 13.37 -3.68
N THR A 17 -12.95 12.30 -4.39
CA THR A 17 -14.20 11.57 -4.14
C THR A 17 -14.00 10.18 -3.56
N ALA A 18 -12.78 9.63 -3.61
CA ALA A 18 -12.51 8.34 -3.03
C ALA A 18 -12.83 8.34 -1.52
N PRO A 19 -13.45 7.28 -0.98
CA PRO A 19 -13.66 7.13 0.45
C PRO A 19 -12.33 7.25 1.19
N GLN A 20 -12.27 8.15 2.16
CA GLN A 20 -11.09 8.42 2.95
C GLN A 20 -11.47 8.65 4.40
N GLN A 21 -10.59 8.29 5.31
CA GLN A 21 -10.72 8.57 6.72
C GLN A 21 -9.50 9.35 7.19
N THR A 22 -9.73 10.51 7.79
CA THR A 22 -8.67 11.25 8.48
C THR A 22 -8.42 10.62 9.85
N PHE A 23 -7.16 10.33 10.14
CA PHE A 23 -6.73 9.86 11.45
C PHE A 23 -5.53 10.68 11.92
N ALA A 24 -5.58 11.15 13.16
CA ALA A 24 -4.49 11.90 13.78
C ALA A 24 -3.69 10.97 14.71
N PHE A 25 -2.47 10.64 14.31
CA PHE A 25 -1.54 9.94 15.19
C PHE A 25 -1.01 10.89 16.26
N ALA A 26 -1.23 10.58 17.53
CA ALA A 26 -0.71 11.37 18.63
C ALA A 26 0.84 11.32 18.69
N PRO A 27 1.52 12.38 19.18
CA PRO A 27 2.94 12.31 19.45
C PRO A 27 3.30 11.12 20.35
N GLY A 28 4.34 10.37 19.98
CA GLY A 28 4.75 9.15 20.68
C GLY A 28 3.94 7.89 20.33
N ALA A 29 2.89 8.01 19.50
CA ALA A 29 2.20 6.83 18.98
C ALA A 29 3.08 6.05 17.99
N THR A 30 2.83 4.75 17.91
CA THR A 30 3.43 3.85 16.91
C THR A 30 2.32 3.18 16.12
N TRP A 31 2.54 2.99 14.83
CA TRP A 31 1.66 2.27 13.94
C TRP A 31 2.47 1.38 13.00
N VAL A 32 1.82 0.36 12.46
CA VAL A 32 2.40 -0.58 11.50
C VAL A 32 1.44 -0.70 10.33
N VAL A 33 1.96 -0.73 9.11
CA VAL A 33 1.17 -0.78 7.88
C VAL A 33 1.92 -1.48 6.76
N PHE A 34 1.20 -2.28 5.97
CA PHE A 34 1.65 -2.66 4.63
C PHE A 34 1.34 -1.49 3.68
N SER A 35 2.33 -0.61 3.48
CA SER A 35 2.17 0.65 2.74
C SER A 35 1.95 0.46 1.23
N ASP A 36 2.25 -0.74 0.71
CA ASP A 36 1.96 -1.16 -0.66
C ASP A 36 0.52 -1.69 -0.85
N GLN A 37 -0.22 -1.92 0.25
CA GLN A 37 -1.61 -2.38 0.23
C GLN A 37 -2.59 -1.31 0.72
N ALA A 38 -2.23 -0.52 1.74
CA ALA A 38 -3.08 0.55 2.25
C ALA A 38 -2.84 1.87 1.50
N LEU A 39 -3.89 2.43 0.88
CA LEU A 39 -3.82 3.80 0.36
C LEU A 39 -3.64 4.77 1.53
N HIS A 40 -2.66 5.67 1.42
CA HIS A 40 -2.32 6.60 2.49
C HIS A 40 -1.81 7.93 1.93
N ALA A 41 -1.99 8.98 2.72
CA ALA A 41 -1.46 10.32 2.48
C ALA A 41 -1.14 11.00 3.82
N ALA A 42 0.00 11.70 3.89
CA ALA A 42 0.35 12.53 5.04
C ALA A 42 0.02 13.99 4.73
N MET A 43 -0.90 14.57 5.50
CA MET A 43 -1.39 15.94 5.23
C MET A 43 -0.55 17.01 5.93
N HIS A 44 -0.10 16.74 7.14
CA HIS A 44 0.76 17.62 7.92
C HIS A 44 1.41 16.83 9.07
N GLY A 45 2.49 17.37 9.63
CA GLY A 45 3.23 16.75 10.73
C GLY A 45 4.71 17.11 10.67
N ARG A 46 5.44 16.84 11.75
CA ARG A 46 6.88 17.05 11.82
C ARG A 46 7.52 15.97 12.69
N ALA A 47 8.71 15.54 12.31
CA ALA A 47 9.56 14.61 13.06
C ALA A 47 8.92 13.23 13.28
N MET A 48 8.94 12.41 12.23
CA MET A 48 8.56 11.00 12.26
C MET A 48 9.80 10.12 12.08
N MET A 49 9.88 9.03 12.82
CA MET A 49 10.81 7.93 12.54
C MET A 49 10.05 6.83 11.80
N GLU A 50 10.65 6.29 10.74
CA GLU A 50 10.09 5.22 9.93
C GLU A 50 11.14 4.11 9.78
N GLN A 51 10.68 2.86 9.69
CA GLN A 51 11.53 1.72 9.39
C GLN A 51 10.78 0.78 8.45
N THR A 52 11.32 0.63 7.25
CA THR A 52 10.81 -0.31 6.27
C THR A 52 11.35 -1.71 6.55
N PHE A 53 10.47 -2.71 6.47
CA PHE A 53 10.81 -4.13 6.52
C PHE A 53 10.34 -4.79 5.22
N TYR A 54 11.14 -5.72 4.71
CA TYR A 54 10.75 -6.55 3.57
C TYR A 54 10.21 -7.88 4.07
N LEU A 55 9.09 -8.32 3.49
CA LEU A 55 8.47 -9.60 3.76
C LEU A 55 8.29 -10.34 2.43
N ASP A 56 8.77 -11.57 2.34
CA ASP A 56 8.49 -12.42 1.18
C ASP A 56 6.97 -12.70 1.12
N PRO A 57 6.29 -12.52 -0.01
CA PRO A 57 4.87 -12.84 -0.10
C PRO A 57 4.51 -14.28 0.26
N ALA A 58 5.44 -15.23 0.13
CA ALA A 58 5.26 -16.60 0.59
C ALA A 58 5.16 -16.72 2.13
N ALA A 59 5.63 -15.72 2.88
CA ALA A 59 5.55 -15.66 4.33
C ALA A 59 4.31 -14.89 4.84
N ILE A 60 3.49 -14.32 3.95
CA ILE A 60 2.21 -13.70 4.33
C ILE A 60 1.21 -14.82 4.67
N ALA A 61 0.66 -14.77 5.89
CA ALA A 61 -0.24 -15.80 6.42
C ALA A 61 -1.43 -16.11 5.49
N ASP A 62 -2.01 -15.07 4.88
CA ASP A 62 -2.96 -15.22 3.78
C ASP A 62 -2.44 -14.53 2.52
N ARG A 63 -1.71 -15.31 1.71
CA ARG A 63 -1.15 -14.87 0.44
C ARG A 63 -2.20 -14.44 -0.58
N THR A 64 -3.48 -14.77 -0.41
CA THR A 64 -4.50 -14.33 -1.37
C THR A 64 -4.76 -12.82 -1.33
N HIS A 65 -4.30 -12.15 -0.27
CA HIS A 65 -4.45 -10.71 -0.06
C HIS A 65 -3.22 -9.88 -0.41
N SER A 66 -2.08 -10.51 -0.73
CA SER A 66 -0.88 -9.78 -1.11
C SER A 66 -1.06 -9.05 -2.45
N PRO A 67 -0.48 -7.84 -2.63
CA PRO A 67 -0.72 -7.04 -3.83
C PRO A 67 -0.41 -7.76 -5.14
N GLU A 68 0.64 -8.58 -5.18
CA GLU A 68 1.00 -9.34 -6.37
C GLU A 68 0.00 -10.46 -6.67
N ALA A 69 -0.55 -11.12 -5.66
CA ALA A 69 -1.54 -12.18 -5.83
C ALA A 69 -2.87 -11.61 -6.33
N VAL A 70 -3.30 -10.48 -5.75
CA VAL A 70 -4.50 -9.75 -6.20
C VAL A 70 -4.36 -9.32 -7.65
N LEU A 71 -3.23 -8.68 -8.01
CA LEU A 71 -2.97 -8.26 -9.38
C LEU A 71 -2.85 -9.44 -10.34
N SER A 72 -2.21 -10.54 -9.92
CA SER A 72 -2.11 -11.73 -10.74
C SER A 72 -3.47 -12.32 -11.08
N ARG A 73 -4.37 -12.38 -10.10
CA ARG A 73 -5.76 -12.81 -10.31
C ARG A 73 -6.51 -11.87 -11.24
N MET A 74 -6.43 -10.57 -11.01
CA MET A 74 -7.14 -9.56 -11.82
C MET A 74 -6.68 -9.54 -13.28
N LEU A 75 -5.38 -9.77 -13.53
CA LEU A 75 -4.77 -9.72 -14.86
C LEU A 75 -4.65 -11.08 -15.55
N GLY A 76 -5.01 -12.17 -14.86
CA GLY A 76 -4.89 -13.54 -15.38
C GLY A 76 -3.46 -13.96 -15.72
N LYS A 77 -2.44 -13.37 -15.09
CA LYS A 77 -1.02 -13.66 -15.37
C LYS A 77 -0.13 -13.45 -14.13
N PRO A 78 1.01 -14.16 -14.01
CA PRO A 78 1.92 -13.99 -12.88
C PRO A 78 2.55 -12.58 -12.85
N MET A 79 2.56 -11.95 -11.66
CA MET A 79 3.15 -10.63 -11.42
C MET A 79 4.58 -10.70 -10.87
N LEU A 80 4.95 -11.85 -10.31
CA LEU A 80 6.32 -12.16 -9.94
C LEU A 80 6.90 -13.14 -10.96
N PRO A 81 8.21 -13.08 -11.24
CA PRO A 81 8.89 -14.15 -11.95
C PRO A 81 8.73 -15.47 -11.16
N GLY A 82 8.69 -16.60 -11.88
CA GLY A 82 8.68 -17.91 -11.22
C GLY A 82 9.88 -18.02 -10.29
N GLN A 83 9.62 -18.32 -9.01
CA GLN A 83 10.68 -18.63 -8.05
C GLN A 83 11.41 -19.87 -8.58
N ARG A 84 12.74 -19.76 -8.76
CA ARG A 84 13.60 -20.90 -9.05
C ARG A 84 13.86 -21.70 -7.78
#